data_AF-A0A5M5ZMK9-F1
#
_entry.id   AF-A0A5M5ZMK9-F1
#
_cell.length_a   1.000
_cell.length_b   1.000
_cell.length_c   1.000
_cell.angle_alpha   90.00
_cell.angle_beta   90.00
_cell.angle_gamma   90.00
#
_symmetry.space_group_name_H-M   'P 1'
#
loop_
_entity.id
_entity.type
_entity.pdbx_description
1 polymer ?
#
loop_
_entity_poly.entity_id
_entity_poly.type
_entity_poly.pdbx_seq_one_letter_code
_entity_poly.pdbx_strand_id
1 'polypeptide(L)' 'IYKGASKRLVLRFSQLTPADSQLCMLNRLHFSNAQIATLIAVSPASVSRQKFRLKKRMIQADGRLFADGETLEGVIGSC' A
#
# COMPACT_ATOMS: atom_id res chain seq x y z
N ILE A 1 -14.31 3.04 12.13
CA ILE A 1 -13.49 3.92 11.25
C ILE A 1 -12.62 3.15 10.24
N TYR A 2 -12.25 1.87 10.48
CA TYR A 2 -11.51 1.04 9.48
C TYR A 2 -12.34 0.05 8.65
N LYS A 3 -13.62 -0.16 9.00
CA LYS A 3 -14.53 -1.04 8.24
C LYS A 3 -14.85 -0.40 6.89
N GLY A 4 -14.10 -0.76 5.85
CA GLY A 4 -14.40 -0.40 4.46
C GLY A 4 -13.20 -0.02 3.60
N ALA A 5 -12.12 0.50 4.20
CA ALA A 5 -10.92 0.90 3.45
C ALA A 5 -10.24 -0.32 2.79
N SER A 6 -10.14 -1.43 3.51
CA SER A 6 -9.66 -2.69 2.94
C SER A 6 -10.53 -3.19 1.79
N LYS A 7 -11.87 -3.05 1.90
CA LYS A 7 -12.79 -3.45 0.83
C LYS A 7 -12.66 -2.58 -0.41
N ARG A 8 -12.56 -1.25 -0.26
CA ARG A 8 -12.40 -0.32 -1.38
C ARG A 8 -11.04 -0.49 -2.06
N LEU A 9 -10.00 -0.73 -1.29
CA LEU A 9 -8.67 -1.02 -1.83
C LEU A 9 -8.64 -2.33 -2.63
N VAL A 10 -9.23 -3.41 -2.12
CA VAL A 10 -9.33 -4.70 -2.83
C VAL A 10 -10.26 -4.60 -4.04
N LEU A 11 -11.34 -3.83 -3.97
CA LEU A 11 -12.24 -3.60 -5.10
C LEU A 11 -11.55 -2.79 -6.22
N ARG A 12 -10.76 -1.77 -5.85
CA ARG A 12 -10.01 -0.92 -6.79
C ARG A 12 -8.79 -1.63 -7.38
N PHE A 13 -8.17 -2.53 -6.60
CA PHE A 13 -6.97 -3.25 -7.00
C PHE A 13 -7.13 -4.75 -6.67
N SER A 14 -7.88 -5.46 -7.49
CA SER A 14 -8.17 -6.90 -7.30
C SER A 14 -6.91 -7.78 -7.42
N GLN A 15 -5.84 -7.27 -8.00
CA GLN A 15 -4.54 -7.93 -8.14
C GLN A 15 -3.62 -7.79 -6.91
N LEU A 16 -4.06 -7.12 -5.84
CA LEU A 16 -3.29 -7.01 -4.61
C LEU A 16 -3.27 -8.33 -3.85
N THR A 17 -2.07 -8.73 -3.42
CA THR A 17 -1.93 -9.89 -2.54
C THR A 17 -2.33 -9.53 -1.10
N PRO A 18 -2.59 -10.53 -0.24
CA PRO A 18 -2.85 -10.28 1.18
C PRO A 18 -1.73 -9.48 1.88
N ALA A 19 -0.47 -9.74 1.51
CA ALA A 19 0.69 -9.00 2.03
C ALA A 19 0.67 -7.53 1.63
N ASP A 20 0.22 -7.23 0.40
CA ASP A 20 0.09 -5.86 -0.07
C ASP A 20 -1.04 -5.12 0.65
N SER A 21 -2.16 -5.80 0.88
CA SER A 21 -3.28 -5.25 1.63
C SER A 21 -2.88 -4.91 3.06
N GLN A 22 -2.10 -5.79 3.71
CA GLN A 22 -1.55 -5.55 5.04
C GLN A 22 -0.58 -4.34 5.03
N LEU A 23 0.33 -4.26 4.05
CA LEU A 23 1.23 -3.13 3.89
C LEU A 23 0.48 -1.81 3.70
N CYS A 24 -0.59 -1.81 2.90
CA CYS A 24 -1.44 -0.63 2.70
C CYS A 24 -2.11 -0.19 3.99
N MET A 25 -2.69 -1.12 4.77
CA MET A 25 -3.29 -0.78 6.06
C MET A 25 -2.27 -0.15 7.02
N LEU A 26 -1.06 -0.71 7.10
CA LEU A 26 -0.01 -0.17 7.97
C LEU A 26 0.47 1.22 7.52
N ASN A 27 0.55 1.46 6.20
CA ASN A 27 0.85 2.79 5.66
C ASN A 27 -0.26 3.80 5.94
N ARG A 28 -1.52 3.38 5.82
CA ARG A 28 -2.70 4.21 6.12
C ARG A 28 -2.78 4.61 7.60
N LEU A 29 -2.18 3.80 8.48
CA LEU A 29 -2.03 4.08 9.91
C LEU A 29 -0.79 4.95 10.22
N HIS A 30 -0.08 5.44 9.19
CA HIS A 30 1.12 6.25 9.30
C HIS A 30 2.27 5.60 10.09
N PHE A 31 2.34 4.26 10.08
CA PHE A 31 3.53 3.58 10.62
C PHE A 31 4.75 3.85 9.74
N SER A 32 5.88 4.16 10.37
CA SER A 32 7.17 4.29 9.68
C SER A 32 7.62 2.96 9.08
N ASN A 33 8.50 2.99 8.09
CA ASN A 33 9.07 1.78 7.49
C ASN A 33 9.75 0.87 8.52
N ALA A 34 10.37 1.44 9.56
CA ALA A 34 10.98 0.68 10.65
C ALA A 34 9.92 -0.03 11.50
N GLN A 35 8.85 0.65 11.88
CA GLN A 35 7.74 0.05 12.62
C GLN A 35 7.03 -1.03 11.81
N ILE A 36 6.80 -0.78 10.51
CA ILE A 36 6.23 -1.78 9.59
C ILE A 36 7.12 -3.03 9.55
N ALA A 37 8.43 -2.86 9.40
CA ALA A 37 9.40 -3.95 9.35
C ALA A 37 9.32 -4.82 10.61
N THR A 38 9.24 -4.20 11.79
CA THR A 38 9.03 -4.90 13.07
C THR A 38 7.70 -5.64 13.10
N LEU A 39 6.59 -4.99 12.72
CA LEU A 39 5.23 -5.56 12.80
C LEU A 39 5.04 -6.77 11.89
N ILE A 40 5.72 -6.83 10.74
CA ILE A 40 5.62 -7.94 9.79
C ILE A 40 6.82 -8.88 9.82
N ALA A 41 7.72 -8.72 10.81
CA ALA A 41 8.91 -9.52 11.02
C ALA A 41 9.81 -9.64 9.76
N VAL A 42 10.06 -8.51 9.08
CA VAL A 42 10.98 -8.43 7.92
C VAL A 42 11.99 -7.30 8.11
N SER A 43 12.98 -7.21 7.21
CA SER A 43 13.92 -6.08 7.21
C SER A 43 13.29 -4.80 6.62
N PRO A 44 13.71 -3.60 7.06
CA PRO A 44 13.26 -2.33 6.47
C PRO A 44 13.49 -2.23 4.95
N ALA A 45 14.57 -2.85 4.45
CA ALA A 45 14.85 -2.95 3.03
C ALA A 45 13.78 -3.79 2.28
N SER A 46 13.27 -4.85 2.89
CA SER A 46 12.14 -5.62 2.33
C SER A 46 10.86 -4.79 2.26
N VAL A 47 10.58 -3.97 3.27
CA VAL A 47 9.43 -3.03 3.26
C VAL A 47 9.53 -2.08 2.08
N SER A 48 10.71 -1.47 1.85
CA SER A 48 10.94 -0.57 0.71
C SER A 48 10.71 -1.28 -0.63
N ARG A 49 11.24 -2.50 -0.80
CA ARG A 49 11.01 -3.32 -2.01
C ARG A 49 9.54 -3.69 -2.20
N GLN A 50 8.82 -4.00 -1.12
CA GLN A 50 7.40 -4.30 -1.17
C GLN A 50 6.59 -3.06 -1.58
N LYS A 51 6.87 -1.89 -1.00
CA LYS A 51 6.26 -0.61 -1.42
C LYS A 51 6.50 -0.31 -2.90
N PHE A 52 7.73 -0.54 -3.38
CA PHE A 52 8.05 -0.35 -4.80
C PHE A 52 7.26 -1.31 -5.70
N ARG A 53 7.22 -2.60 -5.37
CA ARG A 53 6.46 -3.62 -6.11
C ARG A 53 4.96 -3.37 -6.09
N LEU A 54 4.46 -2.87 -4.96
CA LEU A 54 3.07 -2.45 -4.80
C LEU A 54 2.74 -1.28 -5.72
N LYS A 55 3.54 -0.20 -5.69
CA LYS A 55 3.37 0.97 -6.57
C LYS A 55 3.36 0.55 -8.04
N LYS A 56 4.28 -0.32 -8.47
CA LYS A 56 4.34 -0.83 -9.84
C LYS A 56 3.06 -1.57 -10.25
N ARG A 57 2.50 -2.41 -9.36
CA ARG A 57 1.23 -3.14 -9.63
C ARG A 57 0.01 -2.25 -9.66
N MET A 58 0.00 -1.17 -8.86
CA MET A 58 -1.09 -0.18 -8.89
C MET A 58 -1.07 0.61 -10.19
N ILE A 59 0.10 1.07 -10.64
CA ILE A 59 0.28 1.73 -11.95
C ILE A 59 -0.17 0.81 -13.10
N GLN A 60 0.13 -0.49 -13.02
CA GLN A 60 -0.28 -1.44 -14.07
C GLN A 60 -1.80 -1.63 -14.15
N ALA A 61 -2.53 -1.53 -13.03
CA ALA A 61 -3.98 -1.66 -13.05
C ALA A 61 -4.71 -0.37 -13.39
N ASP A 62 -4.13 0.78 -13.05
CA ASP A 62 -4.69 2.08 -13.39
C ASP A 62 -3.52 3.02 -13.74
N GLY A 63 -3.26 3.13 -15.05
CA GLY A 63 -2.13 3.87 -15.61
C GLY A 63 -2.19 5.39 -15.40
N ARG A 64 -3.30 5.91 -14.85
CA ARG A 64 -3.43 7.31 -14.44
C ARG A 64 -3.03 7.55 -12.99
N LEU A 65 -2.84 6.50 -12.19
CA LEU A 65 -2.38 6.64 -10.81
C LEU A 65 -1.00 7.28 -10.74
N PHE A 66 -0.85 8.18 -9.77
CA PHE A 66 0.38 8.94 -9.54
C PHE A 66 0.76 9.93 -10.66
N ALA A 67 -0.11 10.17 -11.65
CA ALA A 67 0.12 11.15 -12.71
C ALA A 67 0.26 12.59 -12.16
N ASP A 68 -0.49 12.90 -11.10
CA ASP A 68 -0.48 14.22 -10.43
C ASP A 68 0.61 14.33 -9.35
N GLY A 69 1.60 13.43 -9.34
CA GLY A 69 2.67 13.43 -8.34
C GLY A 69 2.26 12.88 -6.97
N GLU A 70 1.11 12.21 -6.88
CA GLU A 70 0.63 11.58 -5.64
C GLU A 70 1.65 10.58 -5.08
N THR A 71 1.67 10.42 -3.76
CA THR A 71 2.48 9.39 -3.10
C THR A 71 1.67 8.11 -2.92
N LEU A 72 2.37 6.99 -2.72
CA LEU A 72 1.72 5.70 -2.39
C LEU A 72 0.77 5.84 -1.19
N GLU A 73 1.17 6.61 -0.18
CA GLU A 73 0.38 6.87 1.02
C GLU A 73 -0.86 7.73 0.72
N GLY A 74 -0.76 8.73 -0.16
CA GLY A 74 -1.91 9.53 -0.60
C GLY A 74 -2.98 8.71 -1.31
N VAL A 75 -2.58 7.83 -2.23
CA VAL A 75 -3.49 6.93 -2.94
C VAL A 75 -4.15 5.92 -1.99
N ILE A 76 -3.39 5.38 -1.04
CA ILE A 76 -3.93 4.45 -0.04
C ILE A 76 -4.86 5.17 0.95
N GLY A 77 -4.57 6.43 1.27
CA GLY A 77 -5.37 7.27 2.15
C GLY A 77 -6.73 7.66 1.56
N SER A 78 -6.78 7.89 0.25
CA SER A 78 -8.02 8.20 -0.48
C SER A 78 -8.92 6.97 -0.72
N CYS A 79 -8.38 5.75 -0.55
CA CYS A 79 -9.11 4.50 -0.56
C CYS A 79 -9.72 4.14 0.80
#